data_AF-A0A9D2P2D2-F1
#
_entry.id   AF-A0A9D2P2D2-F1
#
_cell.length_a   1.000
_cell.length_b   1.000
_cell.length_c   1.000
_cell.angle_alpha   90.00
_cell.angle_beta   90.00
_cell.angle_gamma   90.00
#
_symmetry.space_group_name_H-M   'P 1'
#
loop_
_entity.id
_entity.type
_entity.pdbx_description
1 polymer ?
#
loop_
_entity_poly.entity_id
_entity_poly.type
_entity_poly.pdbx_seq_one_letter_code
_entity_poly.pdbx_strand_id
1 'polypeptide(L)'
;MINGKVDLDEILNNFIVFIPVGLYLGMLMPKSSPLRKIAPIFGLSLLYEVIQFIYAIGASDITDLIMNTLGGAAGIFLVFLITKLLKEKTVKILNIAAVICTLAITGFMALLIGVNMA
;
A
#
# COMPACT_ATOMS: atom_id res chain seq x y z
N MET A 1 -7.82 -15.32 14.06
CA MET A 1 -7.89 -15.29 15.55
C MET A 1 -7.05 -16.41 16.14
N ILE A 2 -5.83 -16.10 16.58
CA ILE A 2 -5.02 -17.00 17.41
C ILE A 2 -4.97 -16.34 18.79
N ASN A 3 -5.59 -16.93 19.80
CA ASN A 3 -5.54 -16.51 21.22
C ASN A 3 -6.13 -15.14 21.64
N GLY A 4 -7.12 -14.59 20.93
CA GLY A 4 -7.87 -13.41 21.43
C GLY A 4 -7.04 -12.14 21.62
N LYS A 5 -5.81 -12.13 21.11
CA LYS A 5 -4.98 -10.94 20.94
C LYS A 5 -5.04 -10.54 19.49
N VAL A 6 -5.32 -9.26 19.28
CA VAL A 6 -5.15 -8.63 17.97
C VAL A 6 -3.71 -8.86 17.54
N ASP A 7 -3.51 -9.47 16.37
CA ASP A 7 -2.17 -9.66 15.81
C ASP A 7 -1.70 -8.30 15.29
N LEU A 8 -0.96 -7.59 16.14
CA LEU A 8 -0.51 -6.24 15.84
C LEU A 8 0.41 -6.20 14.63
N ASP A 9 1.13 -7.30 14.37
CA ASP A 9 2.03 -7.40 13.23
C ASP A 9 1.24 -7.49 11.93
N GLU A 10 0.15 -8.27 11.90
CA GLU A 10 -0.78 -8.35 10.76
C GLU A 10 -1.40 -6.98 10.45
N ILE A 11 -1.93 -6.31 11.48
CA ILE A 11 -2.50 -4.96 11.37
C ILE A 11 -1.48 -3.97 10.80
N LEU A 12 -0.25 -3.97 11.35
CA LEU A 12 0.79 -3.05 10.93
C LEU A 12 1.25 -3.34 9.51
N ASN A 13 1.35 -4.61 9.12
CA ASN A 13 1.73 -5.01 7.77
C ASN A 13 0.69 -4.58 6.74
N ASN A 14 -0.60 -4.80 7.02
CA ASN A 14 -1.70 -4.36 6.15
C ASN A 14 -1.71 -2.84 5.97
N PHE A 15 -1.49 -2.11 7.08
CA PHE A 15 -1.30 -0.66 7.01
C PHE A 15 -0.11 -0.25 6.14
N ILE A 16 1.08 -0.83 6.35
CA ILE A 16 2.31 -0.45 5.62
C ILE A 16 2.19 -0.76 4.13
N VAL A 17 1.61 -1.91 3.75
CA VAL A 17 1.48 -2.36 2.36
C VAL A 17 0.67 -1.39 1.50
N PHE A 18 -0.30 -0.69 2.10
CA PHE A 18 -1.14 0.27 1.37
C PHE A 18 -0.56 1.70 1.31
N ILE A 19 0.51 2.02 2.06
CA ILE A 19 1.17 3.33 1.99
C ILE A 19 1.63 3.65 0.55
N PRO A 20 2.32 2.76 -0.19
CA PRO A 20 2.66 2.97 -1.59
C PRO A 20 1.45 3.29 -2.47
N VAL A 21 0.31 2.61 -2.29
CA VAL A 21 -0.92 2.87 -3.05
C VAL A 21 -1.39 4.31 -2.83
N GLY A 22 -1.38 4.76 -1.57
CA GLY A 22 -1.69 6.14 -1.19
C GLY A 22 -0.72 7.15 -1.80
N LEU A 23 0.59 6.85 -1.81
CA LEU A 23 1.61 7.68 -2.43
C LEU A 23 1.33 7.85 -3.94
N TYR A 24 1.08 6.75 -4.65
CA TYR A 24 0.77 6.77 -6.08
C TYR A 24 -0.48 7.58 -6.39
N LEU A 25 -1.58 7.38 -5.65
CA LEU A 25 -2.82 8.14 -5.88
C LEU A 25 -2.67 9.61 -5.51
N GLY A 26 -1.89 9.92 -4.47
CA GLY A 26 -1.52 11.29 -4.11
C GLY A 26 -0.81 12.01 -5.25
N MET A 27 0.07 11.31 -5.99
CA MET A 27 0.81 11.82 -7.14
C MET A 27 -0.04 11.87 -8.44
N LEU A 28 -0.91 10.88 -8.66
CA LEU A 28 -1.70 10.74 -9.88
C LEU A 28 -2.90 11.69 -9.91
N MET A 29 -3.50 11.97 -8.74
CA MET A 29 -4.72 12.78 -8.63
C MET A 29 -4.50 14.07 -7.82
N PRO A 30 -3.46 14.88 -8.05
CA PRO A 30 -3.02 15.93 -7.12
C PRO A 30 -4.13 16.95 -6.80
N LYS A 31 -4.98 17.27 -7.79
CA LYS A 31 -6.08 18.25 -7.68
C LYS A 31 -7.40 17.68 -7.15
N SER A 32 -7.48 16.37 -6.89
CA SER A 32 -8.71 15.74 -6.40
C SER A 32 -8.88 15.88 -4.89
N SER A 33 -10.13 15.92 -4.43
CA SER A 33 -10.45 15.93 -3.01
C SER A 33 -9.95 14.65 -2.31
N PRO A 34 -9.65 14.69 -0.99
CA PRO A 34 -9.20 13.52 -0.24
C PRO A 34 -10.12 12.31 -0.38
N LEU A 35 -11.44 12.51 -0.35
CA LEU A 35 -12.43 11.45 -0.53
C LEU A 35 -12.31 10.74 -1.89
N ARG A 36 -12.09 11.50 -2.98
CA ARG A 36 -11.89 10.92 -4.32
C ARG A 36 -10.59 10.13 -4.43
N LYS A 37 -9.59 10.42 -3.60
CA LYS A 37 -8.35 9.66 -3.51
C LYS A 37 -8.49 8.42 -2.62
N ILE A 38 -9.29 8.49 -1.56
CA ILE A 38 -9.52 7.37 -0.63
C ILE A 38 -10.47 6.33 -1.22
N ALA A 39 -11.47 6.73 -2.01
CA ALA A 39 -12.42 5.82 -2.63
C ALA A 39 -11.77 4.64 -3.39
N PRO A 40 -10.78 4.84 -4.29
CA PRO A 40 -10.10 3.73 -4.95
C PRO A 40 -9.25 2.88 -3.99
N ILE A 41 -8.73 3.45 -2.90
CA ILE A 41 -7.96 2.70 -1.88
C ILE A 41 -8.89 1.73 -1.15
N PHE A 42 -10.03 2.24 -0.68
CA PHE A 42 -11.06 1.42 -0.06
C PHE A 42 -11.59 0.36 -1.03
N GLY A 43 -11.86 0.74 -2.29
CA GLY A 43 -12.32 -0.19 -3.31
C GLY A 43 -11.32 -1.30 -3.62
N LEU A 44 -10.03 -0.98 -3.70
CA LEU A 44 -8.97 -1.98 -3.88
C LEU A 44 -8.88 -2.92 -2.69
N SER A 45 -8.94 -2.38 -1.47
CA SER A 45 -8.91 -3.22 -0.27
C SER A 45 -10.15 -4.11 -0.14
N LEU A 46 -11.34 -3.60 -0.48
CA LEU A 46 -12.57 -4.39 -0.48
C LEU A 46 -12.51 -5.50 -1.53
N LEU A 47 -11.95 -5.21 -2.70
CA LEU A 47 -11.73 -6.22 -3.73
C LEU A 47 -10.82 -7.35 -3.22
N TYR A 48 -9.76 -7.01 -2.48
CA TYR A 48 -8.86 -8.00 -1.89
C TYR A 48 -9.60 -8.93 -0.91
N GLU A 49 -10.37 -8.35 0.01
CA GLU A 49 -11.23 -9.10 0.96
C GLU A 49 -12.21 -10.03 0.24
N VAL A 50 -12.90 -9.51 -0.79
CA VAL A 50 -13.87 -10.29 -1.57
C VAL A 50 -13.21 -11.45 -2.31
N ILE A 51 -12.01 -11.24 -2.87
CA ILE A 51 -11.24 -12.31 -3.52
C ILE A 51 -10.86 -13.37 -2.49
N GLN A 52 -10.32 -12.97 -1.33
CA GLN A 52 -9.96 -13.92 -0.26
C GLN A 52 -11.17 -14.74 0.20
N PHE A 53 -12.33 -14.09 0.34
CA PHE A 53 -13.59 -14.73 0.69
C PHE A 53 -14.06 -15.74 -0.38
N ILE A 54 -14.09 -15.35 -1.65
CA ILE A 54 -14.57 -16.19 -2.75
C ILE A 54 -13.68 -17.42 -2.95
N TYR A 55 -12.35 -17.24 -2.91
CA TYR A 55 -11.41 -18.32 -3.17
C TYR A 55 -11.02 -19.12 -1.93
N ALA A 56 -11.52 -18.73 -0.75
CA ALA A 56 -11.19 -19.34 0.55
C ALA A 56 -9.67 -19.50 0.79
N ILE A 57 -8.87 -18.59 0.20
CA ILE A 57 -7.39 -18.59 0.31
C ILE A 57 -6.89 -17.88 1.57
N GLY A 58 -7.80 -17.26 2.33
CA GLY A 58 -7.53 -16.59 3.60
C GLY A 58 -8.83 -16.34 4.37
N ALA A 59 -8.71 -15.80 5.59
CA ALA A 59 -9.87 -15.30 6.33
C ALA A 59 -10.11 -13.85 5.92
N SER A 60 -11.31 -13.54 5.42
CA SER A 60 -11.68 -12.13 5.23
C SER A 60 -11.83 -11.46 6.59
N ASP A 61 -11.15 -10.33 6.78
CA ASP A 61 -11.14 -9.56 8.03
C ASP A 61 -11.42 -8.09 7.73
N ILE A 62 -12.47 -7.55 8.33
CA ILE A 62 -12.83 -6.13 8.20
C ILE A 62 -11.71 -5.23 8.76
N THR A 63 -10.91 -5.74 9.70
CA THR A 63 -9.75 -5.04 10.24
C THR A 63 -8.73 -4.75 9.14
N ASP A 64 -8.52 -5.68 8.22
CA ASP A 64 -7.61 -5.52 7.08
C ASP A 64 -8.12 -4.45 6.13
N LEU A 65 -9.43 -4.48 5.83
CA LEU A 65 -10.09 -3.43 5.05
C LEU A 65 -9.85 -2.03 5.63
N ILE A 66 -9.98 -1.90 6.96
CA ILE A 66 -9.77 -0.63 7.66
C ILE A 66 -8.30 -0.23 7.62
N MET A 67 -7.38 -1.14 7.95
CA MET A 67 -5.95 -0.86 8.05
C MET A 67 -5.33 -0.54 6.71
N ASN A 68 -5.71 -1.26 5.65
CA ASN A 68 -5.34 -0.96 4.28
C ASN A 68 -5.82 0.43 3.85
N THR A 69 -7.08 0.77 4.17
CA THR A 69 -7.63 2.10 3.86
C THR A 69 -6.89 3.21 4.61
N LEU A 70 -6.57 3.00 5.89
CA LEU A 70 -5.80 3.94 6.71
C LEU A 70 -4.35 4.08 6.21
N GLY A 71 -3.72 2.98 5.82
CA GLY A 71 -2.38 2.96 5.23
C GLY A 71 -2.31 3.80 3.95
N GLY A 72 -3.30 3.61 3.07
CA GLY A 72 -3.41 4.43 1.86
C GLY A 72 -3.73 5.90 2.15
N ALA A 73 -4.56 6.20 3.14
CA ALA A 73 -4.77 7.58 3.59
C ALA A 73 -3.48 8.22 4.12
N ALA A 74 -2.66 7.47 4.87
CA ALA A 74 -1.35 7.90 5.33
C ALA A 74 -0.40 8.17 4.16
N GLY A 75 -0.39 7.33 3.12
CA GLY A 75 0.35 7.57 1.88
C GLY A 75 -0.05 8.89 1.19
N ILE A 76 -1.35 9.18 1.08
CA ILE A 76 -1.83 10.47 0.53
C ILE A 76 -1.31 11.65 1.39
N PHE A 77 -1.38 11.52 2.71
CA PHE A 77 -0.92 12.53 3.64
C PHE A 77 0.60 12.77 3.53
N LEU A 78 1.39 11.71 3.34
CA LEU A 78 2.83 11.82 3.09
C LEU A 78 3.13 12.63 1.81
N VAL A 79 2.41 12.38 0.71
CA VAL A 79 2.57 13.19 -0.52
C VAL A 79 2.26 14.65 -0.24
N PHE A 80 1.21 14.95 0.51
CA PHE A 80 0.87 16.32 0.89
C PHE A 80 2.02 16.99 1.66
N LEU A 81 2.58 16.31 2.67
CA LEU A 81 3.69 16.83 3.46
C LEU A 81 4.95 17.05 2.62
N ILE A 82 5.33 16.06 1.79
CA ILE A 82 6.50 16.14 0.93
C ILE A 82 6.32 17.23 -0.14
N THR A 83 5.12 17.39 -0.70
CA THR A 83 4.80 18.47 -1.65
C THR A 83 4.94 19.85 -1.02
N LYS A 84 4.57 20.00 0.25
CA LYS A 84 4.78 21.25 0.99
C LYS A 84 6.26 21.58 1.17
N LEU A 85 7.11 20.58 1.35
CA LEU A 85 8.56 20.73 1.59
C LEU A 85 9.36 20.88 0.29
N LEU A 86 9.09 20.04 -0.72
CA LEU A 86 9.91 19.87 -1.92
C LEU A 86 9.27 20.43 -3.20
N LYS A 87 8.00 20.85 -3.14
CA LYS A 87 7.23 21.49 -4.23
C LYS A 87 7.32 20.68 -5.54
N GLU A 88 7.80 21.30 -6.61
CA GLU A 88 7.95 20.70 -7.95
C GLU A 88 8.84 19.45 -7.97
N LYS A 89 9.76 19.31 -7.00
CA LYS A 89 10.69 18.17 -6.95
C LYS A 89 10.06 16.90 -6.37
N THR A 90 8.90 16.98 -5.72
CA THR A 90 8.27 15.86 -5.03
C THR A 90 8.04 14.66 -5.94
N VAL A 91 7.41 14.88 -7.10
CA VAL A 91 7.09 13.79 -8.03
C VAL A 91 8.36 13.14 -8.57
N LYS A 92 9.39 13.94 -8.87
CA LYS A 92 10.68 13.41 -9.36
C LYS A 92 11.38 12.56 -8.30
N ILE A 93 11.43 13.02 -7.05
CA ILE A 93 12.08 12.30 -5.95
C ILE A 93 11.32 11.01 -5.62
N LEU A 94 9.99 11.08 -5.50
CA LEU A 94 9.17 9.90 -5.25
C LEU A 94 9.27 8.87 -6.39
N ASN A 95 9.30 9.30 -7.65
CA ASN A 95 9.50 8.39 -8.78
C ASN A 95 10.88 7.73 -8.76
N ILE A 96 11.95 8.47 -8.46
CA ILE A 96 13.30 7.90 -8.36
C ILE A 96 13.34 6.87 -7.22
N ALA A 97 12.79 7.22 -6.05
CA ALA A 97 12.70 6.29 -4.92
C ALA A 97 11.89 5.03 -5.28
N ALA A 98 10.74 5.20 -5.94
CA ALA A 98 9.91 4.09 -6.39
C ALA A 98 10.67 3.17 -7.36
N VAL A 99 11.36 3.72 -8.37
CA VAL A 99 12.16 2.93 -9.32
C VAL A 99 13.27 2.15 -8.61
N ILE A 100 14.00 2.78 -7.68
CA ILE A 100 15.04 2.10 -6.89
C ILE A 100 14.44 0.94 -6.09
N CYS A 101 13.33 1.17 -5.38
CA CYS A 101 12.64 0.13 -4.62
C CYS A 101 12.15 -1.01 -5.52
N THR A 102 11.55 -0.70 -6.67
CA THR A 102 11.09 -1.70 -7.63
C THR A 102 12.25 -2.56 -8.14
N LEU A 103 13.36 -1.96 -8.56
CA LEU A 103 14.54 -2.69 -9.03
C LEU A 103 15.16 -3.57 -7.92
N ALA A 104 15.19 -3.09 -6.69
CA ALA A 104 15.69 -3.85 -5.56
C ALA A 104 14.80 -5.08 -5.28
N ILE A 105 13.47 -4.90 -5.24
CA ILE A 105 12.51 -5.99 -4.98
C ILE A 105 12.54 -7.02 -6.12
N THR A 106 12.52 -6.58 -7.38
CA THR A 106 12.54 -7.50 -8.53
C THR A 106 13.87 -8.25 -8.62
N GLY A 107 15.00 -7.58 -8.36
CA GLY A 107 16.31 -8.21 -8.28
C GLY A 107 16.38 -9.26 -7.16
N PHE A 108 15.86 -8.94 -5.98
CA PHE A 108 15.81 -9.88 -4.86
C PHE A 108 14.90 -11.08 -5.15
N MET A 109 13.72 -10.86 -5.73
CA MET A 109 12.85 -11.97 -6.16
C MET A 109 13.52 -12.86 -7.20
N ALA A 110 14.18 -12.28 -8.21
CA ALA A 110 14.90 -13.06 -9.22
C ALA A 110 16.04 -13.90 -8.61
N LEU A 111 16.77 -13.35 -7.64
CA LEU A 111 17.78 -14.09 -6.88
C LEU A 111 17.17 -15.27 -6.13
N LEU A 112 16.08 -15.05 -5.38
CA LEU A 112 15.41 -16.11 -4.62
C LEU A 112 14.91 -17.24 -5.52
N ILE A 113 14.30 -16.89 -6.67
CA ILE A 113 13.87 -17.87 -7.67
C ILE A 113 15.08 -18.63 -8.20
N GLY A 114 16.18 -17.93 -8.53
CA GLY A 114 17.40 -18.57 -9.02
C GLY A 114 18.02 -19.54 -8.02
N VAL A 115 18.07 -19.18 -6.73
CA VAL A 115 18.59 -20.07 -5.67
C VAL A 115 17.66 -21.25 -5.43
N ASN A 116 16.34 -21.06 -5.49
CA ASN A 116 15.38 -22.14 -5.28
C ASN A 116 15.27 -23.10 -6.48
N MET A 117 15.71 -22.66 -7.67
CA MET A 117 15.76 -23.48 -8.88
C MET A 117 17.12 -24.16 -9.11
N ALA A 118 18.16 -23.81 -8.33
CA ALA A 118 19.50 -24.39 -8.38
C ALA A 118 19.64 -25.58 -7.41
#